data_AF-A0A5B8STI0-F1
#
_entry.id   AF-A0A5B8STI0-F1
#
_cell.length_a   1.000
_cell.length_b   1.000
_cell.length_c   1.000
_cell.angle_alpha   90.00
_cell.angle_beta   90.00
_cell.angle_gamma   90.00
#
_symmetry.space_group_name_H-M   'P 1'
#
loop_
_entity.id
_entity.type
_entity.pdbx_description
1 polymer ?
#
loop_
_entity_poly.entity_id
_entity_poly.type
_entity_poly.pdbx_seq_one_letter_code
_entity_poly.pdbx_strand_id
1 'polypeptide(L)' 'MANPVVWFEIYVADMARAKRFYETVLERNLERLDSPLPELELWAFPMDPQSAGAAGALVKMEGIEPGGNSTLVYFDCED' A
#
# COMPACT_ATOMS: atom_id res chain seq x y z
N MET A 1 19.41 -8.40 10.35
CA MET A 1 18.17 -9.19 10.44
C MET A 1 17.16 -8.50 9.54
N ALA A 2 16.69 -9.16 8.49
CA ALA A 2 15.69 -8.57 7.60
C ALA A 2 14.40 -8.32 8.39
N ASN A 3 13.67 -7.26 8.04
CA ASN A 3 12.34 -7.04 8.60
C ASN A 3 11.41 -8.13 8.05
N PRO A 4 10.79 -8.98 8.88
CA PRO A 4 9.97 -10.06 8.38
C PRO A 4 8.72 -9.54 7.66
N VAL A 5 8.23 -8.34 8.00
CA VAL A 5 7.16 -7.67 7.26
C VAL A 5 7.79 -6.77 6.20
N VAL A 6 7.66 -7.15 4.93
CA VAL A 6 8.31 -6.44 3.82
C VAL A 6 7.35 -5.55 3.05
N TRP A 7 6.06 -5.89 3.02
CA TRP A 7 5.04 -5.16 2.29
C TRP A 7 3.71 -5.18 3.02
N PHE A 8 2.95 -4.09 2.94
CA PHE A 8 1.56 -4.05 3.38
C PHE A 8 0.67 -3.37 2.33
N GLU A 9 -0.60 -3.72 2.37
CA GLU A 9 -1.63 -3.10 1.54
C GLU A 9 -2.73 -2.52 2.43
N ILE A 10 -3.25 -1.36 2.05
CA ILE A 10 -4.41 -0.74 2.66
C ILE A 10 -5.50 -0.61 1.60
N TYR A 11 -6.57 -1.38 1.74
CA TYR A 11 -7.68 -1.34 0.81
C TYR A 11 -8.59 -0.14 1.07
N VAL A 12 -8.94 0.59 0.01
CA VAL A 12 -9.70 1.84 0.06
C VAL A 12 -10.81 1.88 -0.98
N ALA A 13 -11.99 2.41 -0.62
CA ALA A 13 -13.11 2.62 -1.56
C ALA A 13 -12.90 3.84 -2.46
N ASP A 14 -12.30 4.90 -1.91
CA ASP A 14 -12.09 6.18 -2.58
C ASP A 14 -10.60 6.53 -2.57
N MET A 15 -9.95 6.29 -3.71
CA MET A 15 -8.52 6.55 -3.87
C MET A 15 -8.19 8.05 -3.77
N ALA A 16 -9.03 8.94 -4.31
CA ALA A 16 -8.78 10.37 -4.26
C ALA A 16 -8.82 10.89 -2.81
N ARG A 17 -9.81 10.45 -2.03
CA ARG A 17 -9.89 10.78 -0.60
C ARG A 17 -8.74 10.18 0.19
N ALA A 18 -8.42 8.90 -0.05
CA ALA A 18 -7.36 8.20 0.69
C ALA A 18 -5.99 8.82 0.42
N LYS A 19 -5.64 9.05 -0.84
CA LYS A 19 -4.40 9.75 -1.21
C LYS A 19 -4.27 11.08 -0.49
N ARG A 20 -5.30 11.94 -0.62
CA ARG A 20 -5.30 13.25 0.07
C ARG A 20 -5.04 13.10 1.57
N PHE A 21 -5.68 12.15 2.23
CA PHE A 21 -5.49 11.91 3.66
C PHE A 21 -4.07 11.49 3.99
N TYR A 22 -3.56 10.42 3.38
CA TYR A 22 -2.24 9.87 3.69
C TYR A 22 -1.11 10.82 3.29
N GLU A 23 -1.22 11.47 2.14
CA GLU A 23 -0.22 12.45 1.69
C GLU A 23 -0.17 13.68 2.61
N THR A 24 -1.32 14.11 3.15
CA THR A 24 -1.39 15.22 4.11
C THR A 24 -0.82 14.82 5.47
N VAL A 25 -1.20 13.65 6.00
CA VAL A 25 -0.77 13.22 7.34
C VAL A 25 0.70 12.85 7.39
N LEU A 26 1.24 12.27 6.32
CA LEU A 26 2.62 11.81 6.25
C LEU A 26 3.57 12.83 5.61
N GLU A 27 3.03 13.92 5.04
CA GLU A 27 3.79 14.96 4.31
C GLU A 27 4.65 14.37 3.18
N ARG A 28 4.11 13.40 2.46
CA ARG A 28 4.79 12.64 1.40
C ARG A 28 3.82 12.33 0.27
N ASN A 29 4.28 12.38 -0.98
CA ASN A 29 3.45 12.00 -2.12
C ASN A 29 3.46 10.49 -2.33
N LEU A 30 2.32 9.94 -2.73
CA LEU A 30 2.22 8.55 -3.15
C LEU A 30 2.63 8.40 -4.61
N GLU A 31 3.23 7.27 -4.95
CA GLU A 31 3.71 6.97 -6.30
C GLU A 31 2.78 5.93 -6.94
N ARG A 32 2.37 6.18 -8.19
CA ARG A 32 1.51 5.22 -8.90
C ARG A 32 2.32 3.98 -9.24
N LEU A 33 1.79 2.80 -8.93
CA LEU A 33 2.32 1.55 -9.42
C LEU A 33 1.46 1.03 -10.56
N ASP A 34 2.09 0.64 -11.66
CA ASP A 34 1.39 -0.01 -12.75
C ASP A 34 1.11 -1.48 -12.37
N SER A 35 -0.14 -1.88 -12.50
CA SER A 35 -0.60 -3.25 -12.24
C SER A 35 -0.91 -3.94 -13.57
N PRO A 36 -0.57 -5.24 -13.73
CA PRO A 36 -1.02 -6.02 -14.87
C PRO A 36 -2.53 -6.32 -14.83
N LEU A 37 -3.19 -6.12 -13.69
CA LEU A 37 -4.64 -6.27 -13.49
C LEU A 37 -5.33 -4.91 -13.68
N PRO A 38 -6.16 -4.72 -14.73
CA PRO A 38 -6.81 -3.45 -15.05
C PRO A 38 -7.73 -2.89 -13.95
N GLU A 39 -8.34 -3.78 -13.17
CA GLU A 39 -9.27 -3.47 -12.08
C GLU A 39 -8.57 -3.04 -10.78
N LEU A 40 -7.24 -3.10 -10.73
CA LEU A 40 -6.45 -2.82 -9.54
C LEU A 40 -5.75 -1.45 -9.68
N GLU A 41 -6.16 -0.50 -8.85
CA GLU A 41 -5.48 0.79 -8.72
C GLU A 41 -4.54 0.75 -7.50
N LEU A 42 -3.25 0.98 -7.73
CA LEU A 42 -2.19 0.90 -6.72
C LEU A 42 -1.43 2.23 -6.59
N TRP A 43 -1.26 2.69 -5.35
CA TRP A 43 -0.47 3.87 -5.03
C TRP A 43 0.45 3.58 -3.84
N ALA A 44 1.75 3.48 -4.10
CA ALA A 44 2.76 3.15 -3.10
C ALA A 44 3.12 4.33 -2.21
N PHE A 45 3.37 4.04 -0.93
CA PHE A 45 4.11 4.94 -0.05
C PHE A 45 5.55 5.05 -0.55
N PRO A 46 6.16 6.25 -0.52
CA PRO A 46 7.51 6.43 -1.00
C PRO A 46 8.46 5.57 -0.19
N MET A 47 9.32 4.86 -0.90
CA MET A 47 10.23 3.88 -0.35
C MET A 47 11.67 4.29 -0.63
N ASP A 48 12.52 4.13 0.37
CA ASP A 48 13.96 4.19 0.21
C ASP A 48 14.54 2.77 0.37
N PRO A 49 15.11 2.17 -0.69
CA PRO A 49 15.72 0.85 -0.63
C PRO A 49 16.87 0.72 0.38
N GLN A 50 17.44 1.84 0.83
CA GLN A 50 18.51 1.87 1.83
C GLN A 50 17.98 2.09 3.26
N SER A 51 16.70 2.40 3.41
CA SER A 51 16.07 2.64 4.71
C SER A 51 15.43 1.37 5.27
N ALA A 52 15.46 1.23 6.60
CA ALA A 52 14.79 0.14 7.29
C ALA A 52 13.28 0.39 7.38
N GLY A 53 12.46 -0.67 7.30
CA GLY A 53 11.01 -0.58 7.44
C GLY A 53 10.28 -1.56 6.53
N ALA A 54 8.97 -1.43 6.48
CA ALA A 54 8.13 -2.12 5.50
C ALA A 54 7.65 -1.11 4.45
N ALA A 55 7.61 -1.57 3.22
CA ALA A 55 6.97 -0.89 2.11
C ALA A 55 5.44 -1.05 2.16
N GLY A 56 4.71 -0.29 1.35
CA GLY A 56 3.31 -0.63 1.12
C GLY A 56 2.60 0.26 0.11
N ALA A 57 1.31 -0.02 -0.11
CA ALA A 57 0.47 0.75 -1.00
C ALA A 57 -0.98 0.89 -0.51
N LEU A 58 -1.64 1.94 -1.00
CA LEU A 58 -3.09 2.00 -1.09
C LEU A 58 -3.55 1.16 -2.29
N VAL A 59 -4.59 0.37 -2.07
CA VAL A 59 -5.15 -0.54 -3.06
C VAL A 59 -6.63 -0.26 -3.21
N LYS A 60 -7.08 -0.08 -4.45
CA LYS A 60 -8.51 -0.06 -4.77
C LYS A 60 -8.79 -1.15 -5.79
N MET A 61 -9.78 -1.99 -5.47
CA MET A 61 -10.22 -3.11 -6.29
C MET A 61 -11.75 -3.20 -6.22
N GLU A 62 -12.39 -3.49 -7.34
CA GLU A 62 -13.85 -3.67 -7.39
C GLU A 62 -14.28 -4.84 -6.49
N GLY A 63 -15.34 -4.64 -5.70
CA GLY A 63 -15.88 -5.65 -4.80
C GLY A 63 -15.16 -5.81 -3.45
N ILE A 64 -14.08 -5.05 -3.19
CA ILE A 64 -13.47 -4.96 -1.86
C ILE A 64 -13.76 -3.61 -1.21
N GLU A 65 -14.61 -3.64 -0.18
CA GLU A 65 -14.97 -2.47 0.61
C GLU A 65 -14.00 -2.28 1.80
N PRO A 66 -13.66 -1.03 2.15
CA PRO A 66 -12.93 -0.72 3.36
C PRO A 66 -13.80 -0.96 4.61
N GLY A 67 -13.28 -1.73 5.56
CA GLY A 67 -13.94 -2.12 6.81
C GLY A 67 -13.62 -3.57 7.22
N GLY A 68 -13.26 -3.81 8.48
CA GLY A 68 -12.85 -5.13 8.96
C GLY A 68 -11.39 -5.48 8.59
N ASN A 69 -11.20 -6.42 7.65
CA ASN A 69 -9.91 -6.99 7.21
C ASN A 69 -9.33 -6.27 5.98
N SER A 70 -9.23 -4.94 6.01
CA SER A 70 -8.77 -4.14 4.85
C SER A 70 -7.27 -3.90 4.80
N THR A 71 -6.51 -4.68 5.57
CA THR A 71 -5.05 -4.63 5.57
C THR A 71 -4.50 -6.01 5.33
N LEU A 72 -3.67 -6.14 4.30
CA LEU A 72 -2.94 -7.35 3.99
C LEU A 72 -1.46 -7.11 4.28
N VAL A 73 -0.82 -8.05 4.97
CA VAL A 73 0.59 -7.95 5.38
C VAL A 73 1.34 -9.12 4.78
N TYR A 74 2.45 -8.83 4.12
CA TYR A 74 3.29 -9.80 3.44
C TYR A 74 4.56 -10.01 4.24
N PHE A 75 4.84 -11.29 4.50
CA PHE A 75 6.05 -11.71 5.16
C PHE A 75 7.06 -12.23 4.14
N ASP A 76 8.31 -11.83 4.27
CA ASP A 76 9.40 -12.46 3.55
C ASP A 76 9.87 -13.71 4.30
N CYS A 77 9.96 -14.83 3.59
CA CYS A 77 10.27 -16.13 4.16
C CYS A 77 11.09 -16.93 3.14
N GLU A 78 12.23 -17.47 3.58
CA GLU A 78 13.10 -18.32 2.76
C GLU A 78 12.62 -19.78 2.70
N ASP A 79 11.74 -20.18 3.62
CA ASP A 79 11.16 -21.53 3.75
C ASP A 79 9.78 -21.67 3.10
#